data_AF-A0A1I7EXC9-F1
#
_entry.id   AF-A0A1I7EXC9-F1
#
_cell.length_a   1.000
_cell.length_b   1.000
_cell.length_c   1.000
_cell.angle_alpha   90.00
_cell.angle_beta   90.00
_cell.angle_gamma   90.00
#
_symmetry.space_group_name_H-M   'P 1'
#
loop_
_entity.id
_entity.type
_entity.pdbx_description
1 polymer ?
#
loop_
_entity_poly.entity_id
_entity_poly.type
_entity_poly.pdbx_seq_one_letter_code
_entity_poly.pdbx_strand_id
1 'polypeptide(L)'
;MARSGVRYEDVQQAIDQLVARRETPSVQKVREVLGTGSFTTISEHLREWRARREANRDLPAPRDMPEPLLALASALWEQAQQDAGEALSHYREEANQRIEAARAEILETQRHAEDAQQRESALAAHLAATEQRLEERSAELARSQSARFALEEREAEHSARLEKREEQLAQLQAKNERQAQRYQETLAAQESQQQQRLTQEEQRHESVEARLMTLLDEARQERQAAEKAHTARERQLETRLETLQQQLQAARTEVVEEERQRRESEWARTRAEDRTHALQHEQALLQARIDEQKRLLEDQARRLCDLEAQLNRRLWQTPVSARQDEAGNDEGSAEAKPSEKSEPDEN
;
A
#
# COMPACT_ATOMS: atom_id res chain seq x y z
N MET A 1 -129.20 -31.24 -98.34
CA MET A 1 -128.91 -30.21 -97.31
C MET A 1 -129.00 -28.85 -97.97
N ALA A 2 -130.14 -28.18 -97.88
CA ALA A 2 -130.33 -26.85 -98.47
C ALA A 2 -129.76 -25.76 -97.54
N ARG A 3 -129.15 -24.73 -98.12
CA ARG A 3 -128.46 -23.67 -97.38
C ARG A 3 -129.51 -22.72 -96.76
N SER A 4 -129.70 -22.76 -95.45
CA SER A 4 -130.37 -21.69 -94.71
C SER A 4 -129.45 -20.46 -94.68
N GLY A 5 -129.55 -19.62 -95.70
CA GLY A 5 -128.91 -18.31 -95.68
C GLY A 5 -129.54 -17.45 -94.58
N VAL A 6 -128.71 -16.98 -93.65
CA VAL A 6 -129.10 -15.96 -92.67
C VAL A 6 -129.52 -14.72 -93.42
N ARG A 7 -130.66 -14.13 -93.08
CA ARG A 7 -131.16 -12.91 -93.72
C ARG A 7 -130.60 -11.67 -93.03
N TYR A 8 -130.61 -10.56 -93.75
CA TYR A 8 -130.27 -9.24 -93.22
C TYR A 8 -131.08 -8.89 -91.97
N GLU A 9 -132.37 -9.27 -91.93
CA GLU A 9 -133.29 -9.05 -90.80
C GLU A 9 -132.83 -9.75 -89.52
N ASP A 10 -132.36 -10.99 -89.62
CA ASP A 10 -131.83 -11.76 -88.49
C ASP A 10 -130.58 -11.08 -87.93
N VAL A 11 -129.65 -10.66 -88.81
CA VAL A 11 -128.43 -9.92 -88.46
C VAL A 11 -128.77 -8.60 -87.79
N GLN A 12 -129.79 -7.88 -88.27
CA GLN A 12 -130.23 -6.63 -87.65
C GLN A 12 -130.76 -6.86 -86.23
N GLN A 13 -131.66 -7.82 -86.01
CA GLN A 13 -132.18 -8.12 -84.66
C GLN A 13 -131.06 -8.52 -83.68
N ALA A 14 -130.09 -9.32 -84.12
CA ALA A 14 -128.96 -9.71 -83.30
C ALA A 14 -128.04 -8.52 -82.96
N ILE A 15 -127.87 -7.56 -83.87
CA ILE A 15 -127.14 -6.31 -83.59
C ILE A 15 -127.91 -5.44 -82.59
N ASP A 16 -129.23 -5.28 -82.77
CA ASP A 16 -130.07 -4.46 -81.88
C ASP A 16 -130.06 -5.01 -80.44
N GLN A 17 -130.06 -6.33 -80.27
CA GLN A 17 -129.88 -6.98 -78.95
C GLN A 17 -128.51 -6.70 -78.30
N LEU A 18 -127.43 -6.64 -79.09
CA LEU A 18 -126.08 -6.29 -78.58
C LEU A 18 -125.99 -4.80 -78.21
N VAL A 19 -126.57 -3.92 -79.03
CA VAL A 19 -126.61 -2.47 -78.77
C VAL A 19 -127.44 -2.15 -77.53
N ALA A 20 -128.57 -2.83 -77.30
CA ALA A 20 -129.36 -2.72 -76.08
C ALA A 20 -128.57 -3.10 -74.81
N ARG A 21 -127.59 -4.01 -74.94
CA ARG A 21 -126.65 -4.41 -73.86
C ARG A 21 -125.42 -3.49 -73.75
N ARG A 22 -125.36 -2.41 -74.53
CA ARG A 22 -124.20 -1.49 -74.68
C ARG A 22 -122.92 -2.17 -75.18
N GLU A 23 -123.04 -3.31 -75.86
CA GLU A 23 -121.90 -4.03 -76.44
C GLU A 23 -121.65 -3.62 -77.89
N THR A 24 -120.39 -3.61 -78.32
CA THR A 24 -120.02 -3.33 -79.70
C THR A 24 -120.35 -4.51 -80.63
N PRO A 25 -121.15 -4.33 -81.69
CA PRO A 25 -121.52 -5.41 -82.60
C PRO A 25 -120.32 -5.83 -83.47
N SER A 26 -119.74 -6.98 -83.14
CA SER A 26 -118.72 -7.67 -83.93
C SER A 26 -119.32 -8.90 -84.63
N VAL A 27 -118.77 -9.27 -85.79
CA VAL A 27 -119.22 -10.43 -86.60
C VAL A 27 -119.29 -11.71 -85.76
N GLN A 28 -118.36 -11.88 -84.82
CA GLN A 28 -118.32 -13.02 -83.92
C GLN A 28 -119.47 -12.99 -82.89
N LYS A 29 -119.70 -11.86 -82.20
CA LYS A 29 -120.80 -11.71 -81.24
C LYS A 29 -122.19 -11.84 -81.88
N VAL A 30 -122.35 -11.30 -83.09
CA VAL A 30 -123.60 -11.43 -83.86
C VAL A 30 -123.85 -12.88 -84.24
N ARG A 31 -122.81 -13.66 -84.57
CA ARG A 31 -122.92 -15.11 -84.80
C ARG A 31 -123.20 -15.89 -83.51
N GLU A 32 -122.68 -15.47 -82.37
CA GLU A 32 -122.98 -16.06 -81.06
C GLU A 32 -124.44 -15.87 -80.67
N VAL A 33 -125.03 -14.70 -80.97
CA VAL A 33 -126.47 -14.42 -80.76
C VAL A 33 -127.36 -15.19 -81.73
N LEU A 34 -126.95 -15.35 -83.00
CA LEU A 34 -127.74 -16.06 -84.04
C LEU A 34 -127.58 -17.57 -84.05
N GLY A 35 -126.50 -18.10 -83.46
CA GLY A 35 -126.12 -19.53 -83.48
C GLY A 35 -125.76 -20.11 -84.86
N THR A 36 -126.12 -19.44 -85.95
CA THR A 36 -126.01 -19.95 -87.34
C THR A 36 -125.51 -18.86 -88.31
N GLY A 37 -125.11 -19.27 -89.52
CA GLY A 37 -124.59 -18.39 -90.56
C GLY A 37 -123.08 -18.49 -90.78
N SER A 38 -122.66 -18.16 -92.02
CA SER A 38 -121.24 -18.05 -92.38
C SER A 38 -120.71 -16.66 -92.01
N PHE A 39 -119.44 -16.60 -91.58
CA PHE A 39 -118.81 -15.33 -91.22
C PHE A 39 -118.79 -14.31 -92.37
N THR A 40 -118.69 -14.78 -93.62
CA THR A 40 -118.72 -13.90 -94.81
C THR A 40 -120.08 -13.23 -94.98
N THR A 41 -121.19 -13.99 -94.97
CA THR A 41 -122.55 -13.45 -95.11
C THR A 41 -122.92 -12.52 -93.94
N ILE A 42 -122.55 -12.88 -92.70
CA ILE A 42 -122.74 -12.01 -91.54
C ILE A 42 -121.90 -10.73 -91.68
N SER A 43 -120.67 -10.82 -92.21
CA SER A 43 -119.83 -9.63 -92.42
C SER A 43 -120.34 -8.70 -93.52
N GLU A 44 -120.98 -9.23 -94.57
CA GLU A 44 -121.65 -8.44 -95.61
C GLU A 44 -122.86 -7.71 -95.03
N HIS A 45 -123.79 -8.42 -94.38
CA HIS A 45 -124.96 -7.77 -93.77
C HIS A 45 -124.61 -6.83 -92.63
N LEU A 46 -123.54 -7.07 -91.87
CA LEU A 46 -123.05 -6.17 -90.82
C LEU A 46 -122.28 -4.95 -91.38
N ARG A 47 -121.70 -5.06 -92.59
CA ARG A 47 -121.17 -3.92 -93.34
C ARG A 47 -122.30 -3.11 -93.98
N GLU A 48 -123.31 -3.77 -94.52
CA GLU A 48 -124.53 -3.17 -95.06
C GLU A 48 -125.32 -2.44 -93.96
N TRP A 49 -125.49 -3.05 -92.78
CA TRP A 49 -126.12 -2.42 -91.61
C TRP A 49 -125.32 -1.20 -91.14
N ARG A 50 -123.98 -1.28 -91.10
CA ARG A 50 -123.14 -0.11 -90.78
C ARG A 50 -123.32 1.01 -91.81
N ALA A 51 -123.26 0.69 -93.10
CA ALA A 51 -123.47 1.68 -94.17
C ALA A 51 -124.87 2.32 -94.10
N ARG A 52 -125.92 1.53 -93.87
CA ARG A 52 -127.30 2.03 -93.66
C ARG A 52 -127.42 2.87 -92.38
N ARG A 53 -126.75 2.49 -91.28
CA ARG A 53 -126.74 3.26 -90.03
C ARG A 53 -125.97 4.58 -90.17
N GLU A 54 -124.89 4.59 -90.92
CA GLU A 54 -124.06 5.77 -91.15
C GLU A 54 -124.77 6.75 -92.10
N ALA A 55 -125.42 6.24 -93.16
CA ALA A 55 -126.32 7.02 -94.01
C ALA A 55 -127.57 7.55 -93.25
N ASN A 56 -128.10 6.79 -92.30
CA ASN A 56 -129.21 7.23 -91.45
C ASN A 56 -128.77 8.05 -90.23
N ARG A 57 -127.47 8.24 -89.99
CA ARG A 57 -126.97 9.00 -88.84
C ARG A 57 -127.23 10.50 -88.99
N ASP A 58 -127.27 10.95 -90.23
CA ASP A 58 -127.49 12.35 -90.61
C ASP A 58 -128.94 12.60 -91.10
N LEU A 59 -129.83 11.60 -90.99
CA LEU A 59 -131.28 11.82 -91.09
C LEU A 59 -131.79 12.46 -89.79
N PRO A 60 -132.51 13.60 -89.84
CA PRO A 60 -133.18 14.12 -88.67
C PRO A 60 -134.21 13.09 -88.16
N ALA A 61 -134.42 13.07 -86.83
CA ALA A 61 -135.35 12.17 -86.18
C ALA A 61 -136.75 12.18 -86.85
N PRO A 62 -137.50 11.05 -86.82
CA PRO A 62 -138.78 10.94 -87.52
C PRO A 62 -139.69 12.15 -87.28
N ARG A 63 -140.03 12.84 -88.37
CA ARG A 63 -140.91 14.02 -88.39
C ARG A 63 -142.36 13.63 -88.11
N ASP A 64 -142.64 13.20 -86.89
CA ASP A 64 -143.96 13.11 -86.25
C ASP A 64 -143.83 13.24 -84.71
N MET A 65 -142.79 13.95 -84.25
CA MET A 65 -142.70 14.45 -82.88
C MET A 65 -143.23 15.89 -82.87
N PRO A 66 -144.24 16.23 -82.05
CA PRO A 66 -144.80 17.58 -82.07
C PRO A 66 -143.71 18.60 -81.67
N GLU A 67 -143.69 19.72 -82.38
CA GLU A 67 -142.72 20.82 -82.24
C GLU A 67 -142.33 21.18 -80.77
N PRO A 68 -143.25 21.31 -79.80
CA PRO A 68 -142.89 21.53 -78.39
C PRO A 68 -142.02 20.42 -77.76
N LEU A 69 -142.20 19.16 -78.16
CA LEU A 69 -141.43 18.02 -77.63
C LEU A 69 -140.01 17.99 -78.20
N LEU A 70 -139.85 18.36 -79.47
CA LEU A 70 -138.55 18.55 -80.12
C LEU A 70 -137.77 19.74 -79.52
N ALA A 71 -138.47 20.85 -79.23
CA ALA A 71 -137.89 22.00 -78.53
C ALA A 71 -137.44 21.61 -77.10
N LEU A 72 -138.28 20.90 -76.34
CA LEU A 72 -137.93 20.40 -75.00
C LEU A 72 -136.74 19.44 -75.02
N ALA A 73 -136.70 18.50 -75.97
CA ALA A 73 -135.57 17.58 -76.12
C ALA A 73 -134.26 18.31 -76.50
N SER A 74 -134.35 19.34 -77.34
CA SER A 74 -133.20 20.16 -77.72
C SER A 74 -132.69 21.00 -76.53
N ALA A 75 -133.59 21.62 -75.76
CA ALA A 75 -133.24 22.37 -74.56
C ALA A 75 -132.63 21.46 -73.47
N LEU A 76 -133.19 20.26 -73.25
CA LEU A 76 -132.63 19.25 -72.35
C LEU A 76 -131.23 18.79 -72.80
N TRP A 77 -131.00 18.64 -74.11
CA TRP A 77 -129.69 18.30 -74.65
C TRP A 77 -128.68 19.44 -74.51
N GLU A 78 -129.10 20.67 -74.78
CA GLU A 78 -128.26 21.87 -74.64
C GLU A 78 -127.89 22.12 -73.17
N GLN A 79 -128.85 21.95 -72.23
CA GLN A 79 -128.58 22.03 -70.80
C GLN A 79 -127.70 20.87 -70.31
N ALA A 80 -127.92 19.63 -70.77
CA ALA A 80 -127.02 18.51 -70.44
C ALA A 80 -125.59 18.72 -70.97
N GLN A 81 -125.43 19.41 -72.11
CA GLN A 81 -124.12 19.80 -72.65
C GLN A 81 -123.48 20.95 -71.88
N GLN A 82 -124.28 21.88 -71.33
CA GLN A 82 -123.81 22.92 -70.41
C GLN A 82 -123.34 22.30 -69.08
N ASP A 83 -124.19 21.50 -68.43
CA ASP A 83 -123.88 20.78 -67.18
C ASP A 83 -122.62 19.90 -67.34
N ALA A 84 -122.49 19.18 -68.46
CA ALA A 84 -121.30 18.38 -68.76
C ALA A 84 -120.05 19.23 -69.04
N GLY A 85 -120.23 20.42 -69.64
CA GLY A 85 -119.17 21.40 -69.86
C GLY A 85 -118.64 22.00 -68.55
N GLU A 86 -119.55 22.39 -67.65
CA GLU A 86 -119.23 22.92 -66.30
C GLU A 86 -118.59 21.86 -65.40
N ALA A 87 -119.10 20.63 -65.43
CA ALA A 87 -118.47 19.51 -64.73
C ALA A 87 -117.05 19.25 -65.29
N LEU A 88 -116.86 19.31 -66.61
CA LEU A 88 -115.55 19.12 -67.23
C LEU A 88 -114.57 20.26 -66.91
N SER A 89 -115.02 21.52 -66.83
CA SER A 89 -114.16 22.62 -66.38
C SER A 89 -113.78 22.46 -64.90
N HIS A 90 -114.72 22.12 -64.03
CA HIS A 90 -114.44 21.86 -62.61
C HIS A 90 -113.42 20.72 -62.42
N TYR A 91 -113.60 19.59 -63.14
CA TYR A 91 -112.63 18.49 -63.13
C TYR A 91 -111.25 18.90 -63.66
N ARG A 92 -111.18 19.77 -64.68
CA ARG A 92 -109.90 20.30 -65.19
C ARG A 92 -109.23 21.25 -64.19
N GLU A 93 -109.99 22.09 -63.51
CA GLU A 93 -109.50 22.99 -62.47
C GLU A 93 -108.97 22.20 -61.26
N GLU A 94 -109.73 21.22 -60.75
CA GLU A 94 -109.25 20.30 -59.71
C GLU A 94 -107.98 19.55 -60.14
N ALA A 95 -107.95 19.02 -61.37
CA ALA A 95 -106.79 18.30 -61.87
C ALA A 95 -105.55 19.21 -61.98
N ASN A 96 -105.71 20.44 -62.47
CA ASN A 96 -104.65 21.43 -62.52
C ASN A 96 -104.17 21.82 -61.12
N GLN A 97 -105.08 22.06 -60.16
CA GLN A 97 -104.73 22.34 -58.77
C GLN A 97 -103.94 21.18 -58.13
N ARG A 98 -104.36 19.92 -58.35
CA ARG A 98 -103.62 18.73 -57.88
C ARG A 98 -102.24 18.61 -58.53
N ILE A 99 -102.11 18.94 -59.82
CA ILE A 99 -100.82 18.94 -60.53
C ILE A 99 -99.89 20.02 -59.96
N GLU A 100 -100.38 21.24 -59.72
CA GLU A 100 -99.56 22.31 -59.14
C GLU A 100 -99.18 22.04 -57.68
N ALA A 101 -100.09 21.47 -56.88
CA ALA A 101 -99.78 21.02 -55.52
C ALA A 101 -98.68 19.95 -55.52
N ALA A 102 -98.82 18.90 -56.36
CA ALA A 102 -97.81 17.85 -56.49
C ALA A 102 -96.46 18.40 -57.02
N ARG A 103 -96.47 19.40 -57.91
CA ARG A 103 -95.26 20.09 -58.37
C ARG A 103 -94.57 20.86 -57.25
N ALA A 104 -95.34 21.54 -56.40
CA ALA A 104 -94.82 22.24 -55.23
C ALA A 104 -94.19 21.26 -54.23
N GLU A 105 -94.88 20.16 -53.90
CA GLU A 105 -94.36 19.10 -53.01
C GLU A 105 -93.07 18.45 -53.56
N ILE A 106 -93.01 18.16 -54.87
CA ILE A 106 -91.79 17.66 -55.52
C ILE A 106 -90.63 18.66 -55.39
N LEU A 107 -90.90 19.96 -55.54
CA LEU A 107 -89.87 20.99 -55.49
C LEU A 107 -89.39 21.24 -54.04
N GLU A 108 -90.27 21.18 -53.04
CA GLU A 108 -89.90 21.24 -51.63
C GLU A 108 -89.11 20.00 -51.19
N THR A 109 -89.54 18.80 -51.58
CA THR A 109 -88.80 17.56 -51.27
C THR A 109 -87.44 17.49 -51.97
N GLN A 110 -87.31 18.02 -53.20
CA GLN A 110 -86.02 18.20 -53.87
C GLN A 110 -85.09 19.14 -53.09
N ARG A 111 -85.57 20.32 -52.66
CA ARG A 111 -84.79 21.25 -51.82
C ARG A 111 -84.35 20.60 -50.52
N HIS A 112 -85.23 19.85 -49.85
CA HIS A 112 -84.87 19.14 -48.62
C HIS A 112 -83.84 18.01 -48.86
N ALA A 113 -83.90 17.33 -50.00
CA ALA A 113 -82.89 16.35 -50.39
C ALA A 113 -81.53 17.00 -50.69
N GLU A 114 -81.51 18.13 -51.40
CA GLU A 114 -80.30 18.92 -51.67
C GLU A 114 -79.67 19.45 -50.36
N ASP A 115 -80.48 20.02 -49.46
CA ASP A 115 -80.06 20.47 -48.13
C ASP A 115 -79.46 19.32 -47.30
N ALA A 116 -80.11 18.14 -47.32
CA ALA A 116 -79.63 16.96 -46.61
C ALA A 116 -78.30 16.46 -47.20
N GLN A 117 -78.19 16.35 -48.52
CA GLN A 117 -76.97 15.94 -49.20
C GLN A 117 -75.80 16.92 -48.96
N GLN A 118 -76.07 18.23 -48.94
CA GLN A 118 -75.08 19.24 -48.56
C GLN A 118 -74.60 19.05 -47.12
N ARG A 119 -75.51 18.85 -46.16
CA ARG A 119 -75.17 18.58 -44.75
C ARG A 119 -74.38 17.28 -44.58
N GLU A 120 -74.77 16.20 -45.24
CA GLU A 120 -74.03 14.93 -45.24
C GLU A 120 -72.62 15.11 -45.79
N SER A 121 -72.46 15.82 -46.92
CA SER A 121 -71.14 16.10 -47.50
C SER A 121 -70.24 16.94 -46.58
N ALA A 122 -70.80 17.93 -45.89
CA ALA A 122 -70.08 18.76 -44.93
C ALA A 122 -69.68 17.98 -43.67
N LEU A 123 -70.57 17.11 -43.16
CA LEU A 123 -70.28 16.23 -42.04
C LEU A 123 -69.23 15.18 -42.40
N ALA A 124 -69.30 14.57 -43.59
CA ALA A 124 -68.30 13.63 -44.08
C ALA A 124 -66.92 14.28 -44.22
N ALA A 125 -66.86 15.50 -44.79
CA ALA A 125 -65.62 16.27 -44.88
C ALA A 125 -65.04 16.63 -43.49
N HIS A 126 -65.90 17.00 -42.54
CA HIS A 126 -65.47 17.28 -41.17
C HIS A 126 -64.97 16.02 -40.46
N LEU A 127 -65.66 14.88 -40.62
CA LEU A 127 -65.24 13.59 -40.06
C LEU A 127 -63.87 13.17 -40.58
N ALA A 128 -63.67 13.16 -41.90
CA ALA A 128 -62.39 12.85 -42.53
C ALA A 128 -61.26 13.78 -42.03
N ALA A 129 -61.54 15.09 -41.89
CA ALA A 129 -60.58 16.04 -41.34
C ALA A 129 -60.28 15.79 -39.84
N THR A 130 -61.24 15.32 -39.04
CA THR A 130 -60.99 14.93 -37.65
C THR A 130 -60.24 13.61 -37.52
N GLU A 131 -60.51 12.64 -38.39
CA GLU A 131 -59.80 11.36 -38.47
C GLU A 131 -58.33 11.59 -38.84
N GLN A 132 -58.05 12.35 -39.90
CA GLN A 132 -56.67 12.71 -40.28
C GLN A 132 -55.93 13.42 -39.14
N ARG A 133 -56.58 14.38 -38.44
CA ARG A 133 -55.98 15.06 -37.29
C ARG A 133 -55.72 14.11 -36.11
N LEU A 134 -56.55 13.08 -35.92
CA LEU A 134 -56.36 12.07 -34.88
C LEU A 134 -55.20 11.13 -35.25
N GLU A 135 -55.10 10.71 -36.51
CA GLU A 135 -53.97 9.95 -37.03
C GLU A 135 -52.66 10.71 -36.87
N GLU A 136 -52.60 11.98 -37.30
CA GLU A 136 -51.44 12.87 -37.13
C GLU A 136 -51.00 12.97 -35.66
N ARG A 137 -51.94 13.22 -34.74
CA ARG A 137 -51.65 13.28 -33.30
C ARG A 137 -51.23 11.93 -32.72
N SER A 138 -51.78 10.81 -33.20
CA SER A 138 -51.36 9.48 -32.77
C SER A 138 -49.93 9.16 -33.22
N ALA A 139 -49.56 9.58 -34.44
CA ALA A 139 -48.22 9.42 -34.99
C ALA A 139 -47.20 10.31 -34.27
N GLU A 140 -47.56 11.55 -33.93
CA GLU A 140 -46.75 12.42 -33.08
C GLU A 140 -46.56 11.84 -31.67
N LEU A 141 -47.61 11.30 -31.06
CA LEU A 141 -47.55 10.67 -29.74
C LEU A 141 -46.64 9.44 -29.76
N ALA A 142 -46.77 8.56 -30.77
CA ALA A 142 -45.91 7.39 -30.93
C ALA A 142 -44.43 7.79 -31.15
N ARG A 143 -44.16 8.83 -31.96
CA ARG A 143 -42.81 9.39 -32.13
C ARG A 143 -42.26 9.91 -30.81
N SER A 144 -43.05 10.71 -30.07
CA SER A 144 -42.67 11.26 -28.77
C SER A 144 -42.39 10.16 -27.73
N GLN A 145 -43.22 9.13 -27.66
CA GLN A 145 -43.00 7.96 -26.80
C GLN A 145 -41.71 7.21 -27.18
N SER A 146 -41.47 6.95 -28.47
CA SER A 146 -40.23 6.30 -28.92
C SER A 146 -38.98 7.12 -28.59
N ALA A 147 -39.05 8.45 -28.71
CA ALA A 147 -37.97 9.36 -28.32
C ALA A 147 -37.74 9.38 -26.80
N ARG A 148 -38.80 9.29 -25.98
CA ARG A 148 -38.68 9.17 -24.52
C ARG A 148 -38.03 7.86 -24.11
N PHE A 149 -38.47 6.72 -24.64
CA PHE A 149 -37.83 5.43 -24.34
C PHE A 149 -36.35 5.42 -24.75
N ALA A 150 -35.99 5.98 -25.91
CA ALA A 150 -34.60 6.08 -26.35
C ALA A 150 -33.76 7.07 -25.50
N LEU A 151 -34.39 8.04 -24.82
CA LEU A 151 -33.72 8.91 -23.85
C LEU A 151 -33.57 8.22 -22.48
N GLU A 152 -34.61 7.52 -22.01
CA GLU A 152 -34.61 6.74 -20.77
C GLU A 152 -33.57 5.60 -20.82
N GLU A 153 -33.44 4.91 -21.95
CA GLU A 153 -32.39 3.89 -22.19
C GLU A 153 -30.98 4.51 -22.14
N ARG A 154 -30.78 5.69 -22.77
CA ARG A 154 -29.50 6.41 -22.70
C ARG A 154 -29.19 6.91 -21.29
N GLU A 155 -30.18 7.37 -20.54
CA GLU A 155 -30.02 7.80 -19.16
C GLU A 155 -29.59 6.61 -18.27
N ALA A 156 -30.22 5.44 -18.44
CA ALA A 156 -29.82 4.21 -17.76
C ALA A 156 -28.42 3.72 -18.18
N GLU A 157 -28.04 3.83 -19.45
CA GLU A 157 -26.66 3.58 -19.88
C GLU A 157 -25.67 4.57 -19.24
N HIS A 158 -26.03 5.84 -19.15
CA HIS A 158 -25.17 6.87 -18.58
C HIS A 158 -25.01 6.72 -17.05
N SER A 159 -26.08 6.38 -16.31
CA SER A 159 -25.99 6.12 -14.87
C SER A 159 -25.14 4.87 -14.59
N ALA A 160 -25.37 3.75 -15.27
CA ALA A 160 -24.55 2.54 -15.12
C ALA A 160 -23.07 2.78 -15.50
N ARG A 161 -22.80 3.65 -16.47
CA ARG A 161 -21.43 4.10 -16.80
C ARG A 161 -20.84 4.98 -15.69
N LEU A 162 -21.62 5.86 -15.05
CA LEU A 162 -21.17 6.69 -13.93
C LEU A 162 -20.86 5.84 -12.69
N GLU A 163 -21.77 4.98 -12.26
CA GLU A 163 -21.57 4.05 -11.13
C GLU A 163 -20.27 3.25 -11.30
N LYS A 164 -20.06 2.65 -12.47
CA LYS A 164 -18.82 1.92 -12.79
C LYS A 164 -17.57 2.80 -12.77
N ARG A 165 -17.67 4.10 -13.03
CA ARG A 165 -16.55 5.05 -12.92
C ARG A 165 -16.29 5.47 -11.48
N GLU A 166 -17.34 5.64 -10.68
CA GLU A 166 -17.23 5.89 -9.24
C GLU A 166 -16.61 4.70 -8.52
N GLU A 167 -17.02 3.47 -8.83
CA GLU A 167 -16.37 2.25 -8.35
C GLU A 167 -14.87 2.19 -8.72
N GLN A 168 -14.53 2.54 -9.97
CA GLN A 168 -13.14 2.59 -10.42
C GLN A 168 -12.33 3.66 -9.68
N LEU A 169 -12.90 4.83 -9.44
CA LEU A 169 -12.26 5.91 -8.67
C LEU A 169 -12.05 5.50 -7.22
N ALA A 170 -13.07 4.93 -6.56
CA ALA A 170 -12.95 4.43 -5.19
C ALA A 170 -11.90 3.31 -5.07
N GLN A 171 -11.85 2.38 -6.04
CA GLN A 171 -10.81 1.34 -6.08
C GLN A 171 -9.40 1.91 -6.30
N LEU A 172 -9.26 2.97 -7.10
CA LEU A 172 -7.97 3.63 -7.33
C LEU A 172 -7.53 4.46 -6.12
N GLN A 173 -8.45 5.17 -5.45
CA GLN A 173 -8.21 5.88 -4.20
C GLN A 173 -7.75 4.90 -3.11
N ALA A 174 -8.50 3.83 -2.85
CA ALA A 174 -8.14 2.81 -1.87
C ALA A 174 -6.79 2.11 -2.19
N LYS A 175 -6.44 1.96 -3.48
CA LYS A 175 -5.11 1.47 -3.89
C LYS A 175 -4.01 2.49 -3.59
N ASN A 176 -4.25 3.77 -3.87
CA ASN A 176 -3.29 4.84 -3.63
C ASN A 176 -3.06 5.07 -2.13
N GLU A 177 -4.12 5.07 -1.32
CA GLU A 177 -4.04 5.13 0.15
C GLU A 177 -3.23 3.96 0.73
N ARG A 178 -3.51 2.72 0.29
CA ARG A 178 -2.73 1.54 0.71
C ARG A 178 -1.26 1.60 0.26
N GLN A 179 -0.99 2.20 -0.90
CA GLN A 179 0.39 2.45 -1.35
C GLN A 179 1.06 3.50 -0.46
N ALA A 180 0.40 4.63 -0.19
CA ALA A 180 0.92 5.69 0.67
C ALA A 180 1.19 5.19 2.11
N GLN A 181 0.28 4.41 2.69
CA GLN A 181 0.47 3.74 3.98
C GLN A 181 1.69 2.83 3.97
N ARG A 182 1.83 1.94 2.97
CA ARG A 182 3.01 1.09 2.82
C ARG A 182 4.30 1.89 2.65
N TYR A 183 4.28 2.98 1.88
CA TYR A 183 5.45 3.85 1.74
C TYR A 183 5.84 4.48 3.09
N GLN A 184 4.87 5.00 3.86
CA GLN A 184 5.11 5.53 5.21
C GLN A 184 5.64 4.45 6.17
N GLU A 185 5.05 3.25 6.18
CA GLU A 185 5.53 2.10 6.96
C GLU A 185 6.97 1.73 6.58
N THR A 186 7.31 1.67 5.29
CA THR A 186 8.68 1.36 4.84
C THR A 186 9.69 2.45 5.18
N LEU A 187 9.28 3.73 5.15
CA LEU A 187 10.14 4.85 5.55
C LEU A 187 10.40 4.80 7.07
N ALA A 188 9.35 4.65 7.89
CA ALA A 188 9.50 4.51 9.34
C ALA A 188 10.32 3.26 9.74
N ALA A 189 10.19 2.16 9.00
CA ALA A 189 11.02 0.97 9.19
C ALA A 189 12.50 1.22 8.82
N GLN A 190 12.77 2.01 7.77
CA GLN A 190 14.13 2.41 7.40
C GLN A 190 14.74 3.38 8.41
N GLU A 191 13.99 4.39 8.85
CA GLU A 191 14.42 5.36 9.88
C GLU A 191 14.74 4.67 11.20
N SER A 192 13.85 3.80 11.69
CA SER A 192 14.10 3.04 12.92
C SER A 192 15.28 2.06 12.77
N GLN A 193 15.46 1.43 11.61
CA GLN A 193 16.66 0.61 11.36
C GLN A 193 17.94 1.45 11.33
N GLN A 194 17.92 2.67 10.76
CA GLN A 194 19.06 3.58 10.77
C GLN A 194 19.40 4.05 12.19
N GLN A 195 18.40 4.44 12.99
CA GLN A 195 18.58 4.81 14.39
C GLN A 195 19.14 3.64 15.23
N GLN A 196 18.66 2.41 15.00
CA GLN A 196 19.21 1.21 15.63
C GLN A 196 20.67 0.94 15.23
N ARG A 197 21.06 1.21 13.99
CA ARG A 197 22.46 1.09 13.57
C ARG A 197 23.33 2.17 14.21
N LEU A 198 22.89 3.43 14.20
CA LEU A 198 23.62 4.54 14.82
C LEU A 198 23.85 4.27 16.31
N THR A 199 22.80 3.94 17.06
CA THR A 199 22.91 3.61 18.50
C THR A 199 23.77 2.37 18.78
N GLN A 200 23.81 1.37 17.87
CA GLN A 200 24.73 0.24 17.99
C GLN A 200 26.19 0.63 17.73
N GLU A 201 26.47 1.49 16.75
CA GLU A 201 27.83 1.98 16.54
C GLU A 201 28.26 2.93 17.67
N GLU A 202 27.39 3.82 18.15
CA GLU A 202 27.61 4.65 19.34
C GLU A 202 27.98 3.81 20.56
N GLN A 203 27.19 2.78 20.90
CA GLN A 203 27.50 1.84 21.99
C GLN A 203 28.82 1.08 21.79
N ARG A 204 29.17 0.73 20.54
CA ARG A 204 30.48 0.13 20.24
C ARG A 204 31.60 1.14 20.48
N HIS A 205 31.46 2.37 20.00
CA HIS A 205 32.43 3.45 20.21
C HIS A 205 32.61 3.73 21.70
N GLU A 206 31.53 3.94 22.47
CA GLU A 206 31.57 4.09 23.93
C GLU A 206 32.28 2.90 24.61
N SER A 207 32.00 1.67 24.18
CA SER A 207 32.65 0.48 24.75
C SER A 207 34.15 0.37 24.41
N VAL A 208 34.56 0.86 23.24
CA VAL A 208 35.96 0.90 22.81
C VAL A 208 36.69 2.04 23.49
N GLU A 209 36.09 3.22 23.60
CA GLU A 209 36.63 4.36 24.33
C GLU A 209 36.81 4.02 25.82
N ALA A 210 35.81 3.38 26.45
CA ALA A 210 35.94 2.91 27.83
C ALA A 210 37.11 1.91 28.00
N ARG A 211 37.29 0.96 27.07
CA ARG A 211 38.43 0.01 27.08
C ARG A 211 39.76 0.71 26.84
N LEU A 212 39.82 1.70 25.96
CA LEU A 212 41.03 2.49 25.73
C LEU A 212 41.39 3.33 26.95
N MET A 213 40.40 3.89 27.64
CA MET A 213 40.59 4.61 28.90
C MET A 213 41.09 3.67 30.01
N THR A 214 40.52 2.46 30.17
CA THR A 214 41.05 1.49 31.15
C THR A 214 42.47 1.06 30.82
N LEU A 215 42.78 0.73 29.56
CA LEU A 215 44.15 0.38 29.13
C LEU A 215 45.14 1.54 29.33
N LEU A 216 44.71 2.77 29.15
CA LEU A 216 45.53 3.96 29.33
C LEU A 216 45.77 4.28 30.81
N ASP A 217 44.78 4.04 31.67
CA ASP A 217 44.94 4.15 33.13
C ASP A 217 45.73 2.97 33.72
N GLU A 218 45.60 1.75 33.17
CA GLU A 218 46.49 0.61 33.46
C GLU A 218 47.94 0.94 33.07
N ALA A 219 48.20 1.40 31.84
CA ALA A 219 49.54 1.80 31.40
C ALA A 219 50.11 2.96 32.24
N ARG A 220 49.28 3.90 32.70
CA ARG A 220 49.68 4.94 33.66
C ARG A 220 50.05 4.35 35.02
N GLN A 221 49.27 3.39 35.53
CA GLN A 221 49.53 2.71 36.81
C GLN A 221 50.80 1.86 36.74
N GLU A 222 50.99 1.08 35.67
CA GLU A 222 52.20 0.32 35.40
C GLU A 222 53.43 1.24 35.33
N ARG A 223 53.33 2.35 34.58
CA ARG A 223 54.41 3.33 34.51
C ARG A 223 54.73 3.94 35.89
N GLN A 224 53.72 4.34 36.65
CA GLN A 224 53.93 4.87 38.01
C GLN A 224 54.52 3.81 38.96
N ALA A 225 54.11 2.55 38.83
CA ALA A 225 54.66 1.44 39.61
C ALA A 225 56.11 1.15 39.22
N ALA A 226 56.44 1.21 37.92
CA ALA A 226 57.80 1.10 37.42
C ALA A 226 58.67 2.26 37.92
N GLU A 227 58.23 3.52 37.80
CA GLU A 227 58.94 4.70 38.32
C GLU A 227 59.18 4.60 39.84
N LYS A 228 58.19 4.12 40.62
CA LYS A 228 58.34 3.82 42.06
C LYS A 228 59.33 2.67 42.33
N ALA A 229 59.31 1.62 41.51
CA ALA A 229 60.23 0.49 41.65
C ALA A 229 61.67 0.87 41.24
N HIS A 230 61.85 1.70 40.22
CA HIS A 230 63.14 2.26 39.81
C HIS A 230 63.71 3.15 40.91
N THR A 231 62.97 4.14 41.40
CA THR A 231 63.42 5.01 42.51
C THR A 231 63.67 4.25 43.82
N ALA A 232 62.92 3.18 44.10
CA ALA A 232 63.21 2.29 45.22
C ALA A 232 64.51 1.48 45.02
N ARG A 233 64.78 0.99 43.80
CA ARG A 233 66.04 0.30 43.46
C ARG A 233 67.23 1.25 43.50
N GLU A 234 67.08 2.48 43.02
CA GLU A 234 68.10 3.53 43.12
C GLU A 234 68.46 3.78 44.57
N ARG A 235 67.49 4.02 45.46
CA ARG A 235 67.73 4.16 46.92
C ARG A 235 68.38 2.92 47.54
N GLN A 236 68.02 1.72 47.10
CA GLN A 236 68.67 0.48 47.56
C GLN A 236 70.12 0.36 47.06
N LEU A 237 70.45 0.91 45.89
CA LEU A 237 71.81 0.96 45.37
C LEU A 237 72.62 2.08 46.04
N GLU A 238 72.04 3.26 46.27
CA GLU A 238 72.62 4.36 47.05
C GLU A 238 73.00 3.89 48.45
N THR A 239 72.06 3.32 49.21
CA THR A 239 72.34 2.77 50.56
C THR A 239 73.34 1.61 50.56
N ARG A 240 73.39 0.78 49.50
CA ARG A 240 74.45 -0.23 49.34
C ARG A 240 75.81 0.41 49.04
N LEU A 241 75.85 1.46 48.22
CA LEU A 241 77.08 2.20 47.94
C LEU A 241 77.57 2.94 49.19
N GLU A 242 76.68 3.54 49.98
CA GLU A 242 77.00 4.15 51.27
C GLU A 242 77.55 3.12 52.26
N THR A 243 76.91 1.96 52.42
CA THR A 243 77.42 0.91 53.32
C THR A 243 78.75 0.31 52.83
N LEU A 244 78.95 0.13 51.52
CA LEU A 244 80.25 -0.27 50.96
C LEU A 244 81.32 0.81 51.13
N GLN A 245 80.98 2.09 51.00
CA GLN A 245 81.87 3.21 51.29
C GLN A 245 82.24 3.27 52.77
N GLN A 246 81.29 3.05 53.69
CA GLN A 246 81.53 2.96 55.12
C GLN A 246 82.42 1.75 55.46
N GLN A 247 82.16 0.57 54.88
CA GLN A 247 83.03 -0.62 55.04
C GLN A 247 84.44 -0.37 54.51
N LEU A 248 84.57 0.32 53.37
CA LEU A 248 85.87 0.64 52.78
C LEU A 248 86.60 1.76 53.56
N GLN A 249 85.88 2.67 54.20
CA GLN A 249 86.45 3.62 55.16
C GLN A 249 86.89 2.90 56.45
N ALA A 250 86.07 1.99 56.98
CA ALA A 250 86.39 1.17 58.16
C ALA A 250 87.62 0.29 57.91
N ALA A 251 87.67 -0.42 56.78
CA ALA A 251 88.83 -1.22 56.38
C ALA A 251 90.08 -0.34 56.15
N ARG A 252 89.93 0.90 55.66
CA ARG A 252 91.05 1.86 55.58
C ARG A 252 91.51 2.30 56.97
N THR A 253 90.61 2.55 57.92
CA THR A 253 90.99 2.88 59.30
C THR A 253 91.62 1.67 60.01
N GLU A 254 91.09 0.47 59.82
CA GLU A 254 91.69 -0.78 60.31
C GLU A 254 93.11 -0.99 59.75
N VAL A 255 93.32 -0.78 58.44
CA VAL A 255 94.67 -0.84 57.85
C VAL A 255 95.60 0.23 58.42
N VAL A 256 95.11 1.45 58.67
CA VAL A 256 95.91 2.51 59.32
C VAL A 256 96.21 2.19 60.79
N GLU A 257 95.28 1.56 61.51
CA GLU A 257 95.48 1.09 62.88
C GLU A 257 96.45 -0.10 62.93
N GLU A 258 96.34 -1.05 62.01
CA GLU A 258 97.30 -2.15 61.81
C GLU A 258 98.70 -1.63 61.45
N GLU A 259 98.82 -0.67 60.53
CA GLU A 259 100.08 0.01 60.23
C GLU A 259 100.65 0.71 61.47
N ARG A 260 99.79 1.34 62.27
CA ARG A 260 100.19 2.02 63.50
C ARG A 260 100.65 1.02 64.56
N GLN A 261 99.91 -0.06 64.79
CA GLN A 261 100.29 -1.13 65.71
C GLN A 261 101.59 -1.79 65.28
N ARG A 262 101.79 -2.01 63.96
CA ARG A 262 103.07 -2.47 63.40
C ARG A 262 104.19 -1.50 63.72
N ARG A 263 104.04 -0.20 63.42
CA ARG A 263 105.04 0.84 63.78
C ARG A 263 105.32 0.90 65.29
N GLU A 264 104.30 0.80 66.13
CA GLU A 264 104.45 0.80 67.59
C GLU A 264 105.17 -0.48 68.08
N SER A 265 104.92 -1.64 67.47
CA SER A 265 105.63 -2.89 67.76
C SER A 265 107.08 -2.93 67.23
N GLU A 266 107.34 -2.38 66.04
CA GLU A 266 108.68 -2.17 65.48
C GLU A 266 109.49 -1.19 66.33
N TRP A 267 108.84 -0.13 66.82
CA TRP A 267 109.45 0.83 67.75
C TRP A 267 109.73 0.20 69.12
N ALA A 268 108.81 -0.60 69.66
CA ALA A 268 109.03 -1.34 70.89
C ALA A 268 110.17 -2.37 70.74
N ARG A 269 110.26 -3.02 69.58
CA ARG A 269 111.31 -3.99 69.23
C ARG A 269 112.68 -3.33 69.11
N THR A 270 112.81 -2.28 68.31
CA THR A 270 114.07 -1.52 68.19
C THR A 270 114.52 -0.96 69.55
N ARG A 271 113.60 -0.46 70.38
CA ARG A 271 113.93 -0.03 71.75
C ARG A 271 114.32 -1.17 72.69
N ALA A 272 113.87 -2.40 72.43
CA ALA A 272 114.33 -3.59 73.15
C ALA A 272 115.72 -4.04 72.66
N GLU A 273 115.97 -3.96 71.36
CA GLU A 273 117.27 -4.21 70.73
C GLU A 273 118.33 -3.20 71.25
N ASP A 274 118.01 -1.90 71.29
CA ASP A 274 118.83 -0.85 71.92
C ASP A 274 119.13 -1.13 73.40
N ARG A 275 118.14 -1.62 74.16
CA ARG A 275 118.34 -2.04 75.56
C ARG A 275 119.25 -3.25 75.69
N THR A 276 119.13 -4.25 74.80
CA THR A 276 120.05 -5.39 74.81
C THR A 276 121.46 -4.97 74.41
N HIS A 277 121.62 -4.05 73.46
CA HIS A 277 122.92 -3.48 73.10
C HIS A 277 123.52 -2.65 74.24
N ALA A 278 122.72 -1.86 74.96
CA ALA A 278 123.16 -1.14 76.14
C ALA A 278 123.62 -2.10 77.26
N LEU A 279 122.83 -3.15 77.55
CA LEU A 279 123.20 -4.18 78.53
C LEU A 279 124.44 -4.98 78.10
N GLN A 280 124.61 -5.28 76.81
CA GLN A 280 125.82 -5.89 76.26
C GLN A 280 127.03 -4.96 76.41
N HIS A 281 126.85 -3.65 76.21
CA HIS A 281 127.91 -2.66 76.40
C HIS A 281 128.30 -2.51 77.88
N GLU A 282 127.32 -2.48 78.79
CA GLU A 282 127.57 -2.52 80.24
C GLU A 282 128.27 -3.81 80.66
N GLN A 283 127.86 -4.97 80.15
CA GLN A 283 128.56 -6.24 80.40
C GLN A 283 130.00 -6.22 79.88
N ALA A 284 130.24 -5.71 78.67
CA ALA A 284 131.58 -5.58 78.10
C ALA A 284 132.45 -4.60 78.91
N LEU A 285 131.90 -3.48 79.39
CA LEU A 285 132.59 -2.55 80.28
C LEU A 285 132.91 -3.18 81.64
N LEU A 286 131.99 -3.96 82.22
CA LEU A 286 132.23 -4.69 83.47
C LEU A 286 133.29 -5.78 83.28
N GLN A 287 133.29 -6.49 82.15
CA GLN A 287 134.31 -7.48 81.81
C GLN A 287 135.69 -6.82 81.59
N ALA A 288 135.76 -5.69 80.90
CA ALA A 288 136.99 -4.90 80.80
C ALA A 288 137.50 -4.45 82.18
N ARG A 289 136.60 -4.05 83.09
CA ARG A 289 136.94 -3.67 84.48
C ARG A 289 137.44 -4.85 85.31
N ILE A 290 136.85 -6.03 85.12
CA ILE A 290 137.31 -7.28 85.74
C ILE A 290 138.69 -7.67 85.20
N ASP A 291 138.94 -7.51 83.90
CA ASP A 291 140.24 -7.82 83.30
C ASP A 291 141.32 -6.80 83.66
N GLU A 292 140.99 -5.52 83.86
CA GLU A 292 141.87 -4.54 84.50
C GLU A 292 142.19 -4.91 85.95
N GLN A 293 141.20 -5.34 86.74
CA GLN A 293 141.43 -5.83 88.11
C GLN A 293 142.30 -7.08 88.14
N LYS A 294 142.12 -8.05 87.21
CA LYS A 294 143.01 -9.20 87.06
C LYS A 294 144.44 -8.78 86.74
N ARG A 295 144.64 -7.87 85.77
CA ARG A 295 145.99 -7.34 85.43
C ARG A 295 146.65 -6.64 86.62
N LEU A 296 145.90 -5.86 87.38
CA LEU A 296 146.39 -5.21 88.61
C LEU A 296 146.76 -6.23 89.69
N LEU A 297 146.03 -7.33 89.83
CA LEU A 297 146.36 -8.44 90.74
C LEU A 297 147.60 -9.22 90.25
N GLU A 298 147.74 -9.48 88.95
CA GLU A 298 148.93 -10.10 88.35
C GLU A 298 150.19 -9.24 88.57
N ASP A 299 150.10 -7.92 88.39
CA ASP A 299 151.21 -7.01 88.62
C ASP A 299 151.52 -6.82 90.13
N GLN A 300 150.53 -6.94 91.01
CA GLN A 300 150.76 -7.01 92.46
C GLN A 300 151.46 -8.32 92.86
N ALA A 301 151.05 -9.46 92.29
CA ALA A 301 151.70 -10.75 92.52
C ALA A 301 153.17 -10.75 92.04
N ARG A 302 153.44 -10.19 90.84
CA ARG A 302 154.82 -9.99 90.33
C ARG A 302 155.67 -9.15 91.28
N ARG A 303 155.14 -8.03 91.78
CA ARG A 303 155.84 -7.16 92.75
C ARG A 303 156.14 -7.85 94.08
N LEU A 304 155.27 -8.74 94.55
CA LEU A 304 155.55 -9.54 95.75
C LEU A 304 156.69 -10.54 95.50
N CYS A 305 156.69 -11.26 94.38
CA CYS A 305 157.79 -12.15 94.00
C CYS A 305 159.13 -11.41 93.84
N ASP A 306 159.13 -10.22 93.24
CA ASP A 306 160.35 -9.39 93.08
C ASP A 306 160.90 -8.87 94.42
N LEU A 307 160.04 -8.63 95.42
CA LEU A 307 160.43 -8.20 96.77
C LEU A 307 160.95 -9.38 97.62
N GLU A 308 160.34 -10.56 97.52
CA GLU A 308 160.85 -11.79 98.14
C GLU A 308 162.24 -12.17 97.59
N ALA A 309 162.44 -12.02 96.27
CA ALA A 309 163.75 -12.23 95.63
C ALA A 309 164.82 -11.22 96.08
N GLN A 310 164.43 -10.00 96.46
CA GLN A 310 165.36 -8.97 96.96
C GLN A 310 165.72 -9.16 98.45
N LEU A 311 164.78 -9.65 99.27
CA LEU A 311 165.04 -10.02 100.66
C LEU A 311 166.02 -11.20 100.74
N ASN A 312 165.79 -12.26 99.95
CA ASN A 312 166.67 -13.42 99.92
C ASN A 312 168.12 -13.11 99.46
N ARG A 313 168.34 -12.04 98.69
CA ARG A 313 169.69 -11.62 98.26
C ARG A 313 170.51 -10.87 99.31
N ARG A 314 169.93 -10.40 100.43
CA ARG A 314 170.65 -9.59 101.44
C ARG A 314 171.10 -10.35 102.69
N LEU A 315 170.80 -11.64 102.82
CA LEU A 315 170.97 -12.38 104.08
C LEU A 315 172.24 -13.23 104.22
N TRP A 316 173.11 -13.37 103.20
CA TRP A 316 174.23 -14.34 103.24
C TRP A 316 175.58 -13.84 102.67
N GLN A 317 176.41 -13.30 103.56
CA GLN A 317 177.90 -13.20 103.55
C GLN A 317 178.26 -12.32 104.78
N THR A 318 178.96 -12.73 105.84
CA THR A 318 179.98 -13.79 106.09
C THR A 318 179.96 -14.19 107.60
N PRO A 319 180.83 -15.09 108.12
CA PRO A 319 180.65 -16.54 108.21
C PRO A 319 180.69 -17.08 109.67
N VAL A 320 180.93 -18.40 109.83
CA VAL A 320 181.25 -19.17 111.08
C VAL A 320 180.13 -20.06 111.65
N SER A 321 180.09 -21.28 111.10
CA SER A 321 180.22 -22.57 111.80
C SER A 321 179.17 -23.12 112.80
N ALA A 322 178.79 -24.38 112.52
CA ALA A 322 178.38 -25.44 113.45
C ALA A 322 177.00 -25.26 114.15
N ARG A 323 176.14 -26.28 114.26
CA ARG A 323 176.29 -27.74 114.04
C ARG A 323 174.88 -28.37 113.98
N GLN A 324 174.74 -29.55 113.35
CA GLN A 324 173.72 -30.58 113.67
C GLN A 324 172.24 -30.24 113.32
N ASP A 325 171.36 -31.15 112.88
CA ASP A 325 171.44 -32.58 112.51
C ASP A 325 170.50 -32.83 111.30
N GLU A 326 170.89 -33.70 110.34
CA GLU A 326 170.26 -35.00 110.00
C GLU A 326 168.76 -34.95 109.59
N ALA A 327 168.44 -35.30 108.34
CA ALA A 327 167.89 -36.61 107.90
C ALA A 327 166.37 -36.77 108.15
N GLY A 328 165.58 -37.35 107.26
CA GLY A 328 165.86 -37.92 105.92
C GLY A 328 164.54 -38.16 105.18
N ASN A 329 164.53 -39.17 104.30
CA ASN A 329 163.48 -40.20 104.08
C ASN A 329 162.00 -39.90 104.47
N ASP A 330 160.98 -40.37 103.75
CA ASP A 330 160.94 -41.36 102.66
C ASP A 330 159.61 -41.28 101.89
N GLU A 331 159.42 -42.23 100.98
CA GLU A 331 158.20 -42.55 100.22
C GLU A 331 156.87 -42.63 101.03
N GLY A 332 155.75 -42.31 100.35
CA GLY A 332 154.38 -42.60 100.78
C GLY A 332 153.37 -41.71 100.04
N SER A 333 152.53 -42.15 99.08
CA SER A 333 151.51 -43.22 99.05
C SER A 333 150.18 -42.90 99.75
N ALA A 334 149.12 -43.20 99.00
CA ALA A 334 147.74 -43.51 99.42
C ALA A 334 146.76 -42.39 99.87
N GLU A 335 145.77 -42.19 99.00
CA GLU A 335 144.31 -42.30 99.26
C GLU A 335 143.52 -41.34 100.19
N ALA A 336 142.34 -40.99 99.65
CA ALA A 336 141.03 -40.85 100.30
C ALA A 336 140.76 -39.71 101.32
N LYS A 337 139.84 -38.81 100.91
CA LYS A 337 138.46 -38.65 101.42
C LYS A 337 138.21 -38.87 102.94
N PRO A 338 137.29 -38.10 103.59
CA PRO A 338 135.91 -38.02 103.07
C PRO A 338 135.05 -36.77 103.41
N SER A 339 133.79 -36.87 102.95
CA SER A 339 132.54 -36.42 103.61
C SER A 339 132.14 -34.93 103.56
N GLU A 340 130.85 -34.55 103.58
CA GLU A 340 129.54 -35.17 103.22
C GLU A 340 128.45 -34.07 103.42
N LYS A 341 127.19 -34.29 102.97
CA LYS A 341 125.97 -33.50 103.32
C LYS A 341 125.88 -32.05 102.77
N SER A 342 124.74 -31.47 102.38
CA SER A 342 123.28 -31.82 102.35
C SER A 342 122.56 -30.79 101.43
N GLU A 343 121.32 -30.88 100.91
CA GLU A 343 120.29 -31.93 100.64
C GLU A 343 119.23 -31.29 99.66
N PRO A 344 118.20 -32.01 99.13
CA PRO A 344 117.32 -31.55 98.01
C PRO A 344 115.95 -30.95 98.44
N ASP A 345 114.93 -31.09 97.57
CA ASP A 345 113.46 -30.92 97.77
C ASP A 345 112.87 -29.49 97.63
N GLU A 346 111.63 -29.27 97.13
CA GLU A 346 110.61 -30.18 96.55
C GLU A 346 109.61 -29.42 95.61
N ASN A 347 108.49 -30.09 95.30
CA ASN A 347 107.16 -29.51 95.01
C ASN A 347 106.72 -28.43 96.01
#